data_AF-A0A965VUZ0-F1
#
_entry.id   AF-A0A965VUZ0-F1
#
_cell.length_a   1.000
_cell.length_b   1.000
_cell.length_c   1.000
_cell.angle_alpha   90.00
_cell.angle_beta   90.00
_cell.angle_gamma   90.00
#
_symmetry.space_group_name_H-M   'P 1'
#
loop_
_entity.id
_entity.type
_entity.pdbx_description
1 polymer ?
#
loop_
_entity_poly.entity_id
_entity_poly.type
_entity_poly.pdbx_seq_one_letter_code
_entity_poly.pdbx_strand_id
1 'polypeptide(L)'
;GFDGLNPHCVVMDELHAWTGYYRTFYDTLVTGSASRTQPLHLIITTAGDDNSKLWLEDYNYACNVVDGAFKDESLFAIIYELDKDDDPADESLWIKANPNLNVSVKLDYLRQRWKEDQHNVIGRNRFMRYHANRLVSSNEKAINDEDFRKCIGELSDWSQAEVVCGGVDQGSMDDFAAWALCARFPTGEFINEKHVYRYEFKVKTFLDSATKRDKTAMPLSQFLYNEEVLVSRLPSLELQESLMEAMTQWNATHVAYDPANAKQMGEVLNRDGFIAARMAQNQAMFNEPIKTFLSHMEKGLLRFEDSELLKWCASNAVIARNLKDEWMFDKKSSKDKIDPIVACVMAFWMASLQPERASGNLFIA
;
A
#
# COMPACT_ATOMS: atom_id res chain seq x y z
N GLY A 1 8.44 -27.96 26.15
CA GLY A 1 8.44 -27.31 27.46
C GLY A 1 9.87 -26.97 27.80
N PHE A 2 10.19 -25.69 27.92
CA PHE A 2 11.52 -25.18 28.29
C PHE A 2 11.57 -24.75 29.77
N ASP A 3 10.53 -25.07 30.54
CA ASP A 3 10.49 -24.82 31.98
C ASP A 3 11.56 -25.69 32.66
N GLY A 4 12.54 -25.05 33.30
CA GLY A 4 13.61 -25.71 34.05
C GLY A 4 15.02 -25.63 33.46
N LEU A 5 15.26 -24.86 32.39
CA LEU A 5 16.61 -24.70 31.80
C LEU A 5 17.64 -24.08 32.77
N ASN A 6 17.20 -23.28 33.74
CA ASN A 6 18.05 -22.53 34.67
C ASN A 6 19.27 -21.84 33.99
N PRO A 7 19.07 -21.06 32.91
CA PRO A 7 20.17 -20.54 32.13
C PRO A 7 20.91 -19.43 32.88
N HIS A 8 22.23 -19.44 32.77
CA HIS A 8 23.10 -18.39 33.30
C HIS A 8 23.30 -17.26 32.28
N CYS A 9 23.21 -17.58 30.99
CA CYS A 9 23.28 -16.62 29.89
C CYS A 9 22.22 -16.98 28.84
N VAL A 10 21.50 -15.98 28.36
CA VAL A 10 20.54 -16.09 27.24
C VAL A 10 20.91 -15.05 26.20
N VAL A 11 21.09 -15.48 24.95
CA VAL A 11 21.32 -14.60 23.80
C VAL A 11 20.11 -14.70 22.87
N MET A 12 19.46 -13.58 22.64
CA MET A 12 18.30 -13.44 21.77
C MET A 12 18.70 -12.55 20.59
N ASP A 13 18.98 -13.20 19.46
CA ASP A 13 19.36 -12.52 18.23
C ASP A 13 18.15 -12.35 17.31
N GLU A 14 18.20 -11.29 16.50
CA GLU A 14 17.14 -10.86 15.59
C GLU A 14 15.76 -10.78 16.24
N LEU A 15 15.68 -10.18 17.43
CA LEU A 15 14.44 -10.09 18.19
C LEU A 15 13.30 -9.44 17.38
N HIS A 16 13.61 -8.54 16.45
CA HIS A 16 12.63 -7.95 15.54
C HIS A 16 11.83 -8.97 14.71
N ALA A 17 12.38 -10.16 14.44
CA ALA A 17 11.70 -11.23 13.72
C ALA A 17 10.79 -12.07 14.63
N TRP A 18 10.84 -11.87 15.95
CA TRP A 18 10.08 -12.64 16.92
C TRP A 18 8.66 -12.08 17.07
N THR A 19 7.71 -12.77 16.46
CA THR A 19 6.27 -12.45 16.56
C THR A 19 5.65 -12.87 17.91
N GLY A 20 4.38 -12.51 18.12
CA GLY A 20 3.62 -12.91 19.31
C GLY A 20 3.55 -14.42 19.56
N TYR A 21 3.77 -15.26 18.54
CA TYR A 21 3.92 -16.71 18.71
C TYR A 21 5.05 -17.08 19.67
N TYR A 22 6.14 -16.31 19.68
CA TYR A 22 7.32 -16.57 20.50
C TYR A 22 7.25 -15.96 21.90
N ARG A 23 6.16 -15.25 22.26
CA ARG A 23 6.02 -14.57 23.55
C ARG A 23 6.25 -15.50 24.74
N THR A 24 5.55 -16.63 24.76
CA THR A 24 5.70 -17.60 25.84
C THR A 24 7.13 -18.13 25.94
N PHE A 25 7.82 -18.30 24.81
CA PHE A 25 9.20 -18.75 24.80
C PHE A 25 10.16 -17.69 25.36
N TYR A 26 9.99 -16.44 24.95
CA TYR A 26 10.72 -15.29 25.50
C TYR A 26 10.54 -15.20 27.02
N ASP A 27 9.29 -15.22 27.50
CA ASP A 27 8.98 -15.09 28.93
C ASP A 27 9.58 -16.26 29.74
N THR A 28 9.57 -17.49 29.22
CA THR A 28 10.20 -18.65 29.86
C THR A 28 11.72 -18.49 29.96
N LEU A 29 12.39 -17.93 28.94
CA LEU A 29 13.84 -17.72 28.97
C LEU A 29 14.23 -16.65 29.99
N VAL A 30 13.47 -15.55 30.07
CA VAL A 30 13.69 -14.47 31.03
C VAL A 30 13.46 -14.96 32.46
N THR A 31 12.32 -15.61 32.71
CA THR A 31 11.96 -16.10 34.06
C THR A 31 12.77 -17.31 34.51
N GLY A 32 13.22 -18.16 33.58
CA GLY A 32 14.01 -19.36 33.87
C GLY A 32 15.34 -19.08 34.55
N SER A 33 15.88 -17.86 34.41
CA SER A 33 17.14 -17.42 35.02
C SER A 33 17.02 -16.98 36.48
N ALA A 34 15.80 -16.93 37.05
CA ALA A 34 15.54 -16.34 38.36
C ALA A 34 16.31 -16.98 39.54
N SER A 35 16.73 -18.24 39.42
CA SER A 35 17.50 -18.91 40.48
C SER A 35 19.01 -18.64 40.44
N ARG A 36 19.50 -17.91 39.43
CA ARG A 36 20.92 -17.54 39.31
C ARG A 36 21.20 -16.23 40.03
N THR A 37 22.38 -16.14 40.65
CA THR A 37 22.83 -14.93 41.35
C THR A 37 23.20 -13.78 40.40
N GLN A 38 23.68 -14.10 39.19
CA GLN A 38 24.15 -13.13 38.19
C GLN A 38 23.78 -13.60 36.76
N PRO A 39 22.48 -13.70 36.42
CA PRO A 39 22.09 -14.06 35.07
C PRO A 39 22.40 -12.92 34.09
N LEU A 40 22.71 -13.26 32.84
CA LEU A 40 22.95 -12.29 31.78
C LEU A 40 22.01 -12.56 30.60
N HIS A 41 21.27 -11.54 30.19
CA HIS A 41 20.41 -11.57 29.01
C HIS A 41 20.99 -10.59 27.98
N LEU A 42 21.27 -11.08 26.77
CA LEU A 42 21.75 -10.26 25.66
C LEU A 42 20.70 -10.27 24.56
N ILE A 43 20.23 -9.09 24.18
CA ILE A 43 19.34 -8.90 23.05
C ILE A 43 20.13 -8.20 21.94
N ILE A 44 20.08 -8.77 20.74
CA ILE A 44 20.66 -8.20 19.52
C ILE A 44 19.53 -8.09 18.50
N THR A 45 19.37 -6.92 17.91
CA THR A 45 18.31 -6.70 16.93
C THR A 45 18.61 -5.50 16.05
N THR A 46 17.96 -5.46 14.89
CA THR A 46 17.79 -4.27 14.05
C THR A 46 16.34 -3.78 14.13
N ALA A 47 16.03 -2.66 13.46
CA ALA A 47 14.68 -2.13 13.35
C ALA A 47 13.75 -3.13 12.64
N GLY A 48 12.70 -3.53 13.35
CA GLY A 48 11.62 -4.34 12.85
C GLY A 48 10.51 -3.54 12.20
N ASP A 49 9.40 -4.22 11.94
CA ASP A 49 8.12 -3.59 11.67
C ASP A 49 7.30 -3.46 12.97
N ASP A 50 6.24 -2.66 12.92
CA ASP A 50 5.38 -2.41 14.08
C ASP A 50 4.45 -3.57 14.47
N ASN A 51 4.45 -4.68 13.71
CA ASN A 51 3.69 -5.88 14.06
C ASN A 51 4.45 -6.77 15.05
N SER A 52 5.77 -6.62 15.12
CA SER A 52 6.61 -7.37 16.04
C SER A 52 6.62 -6.68 17.42
N LYS A 53 5.64 -7.03 18.26
CA LYS A 53 5.42 -6.35 19.55
C LYS A 53 6.53 -6.56 20.57
N LEU A 54 7.20 -7.72 20.52
CA LEU A 54 8.26 -8.09 21.47
C LEU A 54 9.46 -7.15 21.40
N TRP A 55 10.05 -6.98 20.21
CA TRP A 55 11.19 -6.06 20.09
C TRP A 55 10.78 -4.62 20.33
N LEU A 56 9.55 -4.19 19.98
CA LEU A 56 9.07 -2.85 20.29
C LEU A 56 8.99 -2.59 21.79
N GLU A 57 8.55 -3.57 22.58
CA GLU A 57 8.53 -3.47 24.04
C GLU A 57 9.96 -3.26 24.59
N ASP A 58 10.90 -4.11 24.19
CA ASP A 58 12.30 -4.03 24.62
C ASP A 58 13.02 -2.76 24.12
N TYR A 59 12.82 -2.40 22.86
CA TYR A 59 13.37 -1.20 22.23
C TYR A 59 12.88 0.07 22.95
N ASN A 60 11.57 0.20 23.15
CA ASN A 60 11.01 1.38 23.83
C ASN A 60 11.49 1.47 25.28
N TYR A 61 11.61 0.34 25.98
CA TYR A 61 12.18 0.34 27.34
C TYR A 61 13.63 0.80 27.34
N ALA A 62 14.46 0.28 26.42
CA ALA A 62 15.85 0.67 26.25
C ALA A 62 16.00 2.17 25.93
N CYS A 63 15.21 2.73 25.00
CA CYS A 63 15.21 4.16 24.70
C CYS A 63 14.90 5.00 25.96
N ASN A 64 13.86 4.65 26.72
CA ASN A 64 13.51 5.40 27.93
C ASN A 64 14.60 5.34 29.02
N VAL A 65 15.36 4.25 29.11
CA VAL A 65 16.52 4.15 30.01
C VAL A 65 17.68 5.02 29.51
N VAL A 66 17.98 4.98 28.21
CA VAL A 66 19.03 5.81 27.59
C VAL A 66 18.72 7.30 27.72
N ASP A 67 17.47 7.70 27.51
CA ASP A 67 16.99 9.08 27.63
C ASP A 67 16.87 9.55 29.10
N GLY A 68 17.08 8.64 30.07
CA GLY A 68 16.97 8.93 31.50
C GLY A 68 15.54 9.12 32.00
N ALA A 69 14.53 8.81 31.18
CA ALA A 69 13.13 8.78 31.60
C ALA A 69 12.87 7.66 32.61
N PHE A 70 13.53 6.51 32.45
CA PHE A 70 13.54 5.39 33.39
C PHE A 70 14.90 5.22 34.04
N LYS A 71 14.90 4.84 35.32
CA LYS A 71 16.12 4.50 36.06
C LYS A 71 16.18 3.00 36.28
N ASP A 72 17.04 2.33 35.53
CA ASP A 72 17.34 0.90 35.67
C ASP A 72 18.86 0.70 35.60
N GLU A 73 19.48 0.39 36.74
CA GLU A 73 20.93 0.17 36.83
C GLU A 73 21.35 -1.24 36.40
N SER A 74 20.38 -2.13 36.10
CA SER A 74 20.63 -3.50 35.64
C SER A 74 20.68 -3.63 34.12
N LEU A 75 20.12 -2.66 33.39
CA LEU A 75 20.12 -2.64 31.94
C LEU A 75 21.29 -1.81 31.39
N PHE A 76 22.03 -2.40 30.46
CA PHE A 76 22.94 -1.67 29.59
C PHE A 76 22.39 -1.70 28.17
N ALA A 77 22.17 -0.52 27.58
CA ALA A 77 21.65 -0.37 26.22
C ALA A 77 22.59 0.50 25.37
N ILE A 78 22.84 0.07 24.14
CA ILE A 78 23.49 0.87 23.10
C ILE A 78 22.61 0.78 21.85
N ILE A 79 22.22 1.93 21.31
CA ILE A 79 21.34 2.03 20.16
C ILE A 79 22.08 2.80 19.06
N TYR A 80 22.11 2.23 17.86
CA TYR A 80 22.70 2.83 16.68
C TYR A 80 21.62 3.06 15.64
N GLU A 81 21.21 4.30 15.43
CA GLU A 81 20.18 4.67 14.48
C GLU A 81 20.37 6.10 13.99
N LEU A 82 19.72 6.46 12.88
CA LEU A 82 19.55 7.87 12.54
C LEU A 82 18.53 8.51 13.48
N ASP A 83 18.76 9.78 13.81
CA ASP A 83 17.80 10.55 14.60
C ASP A 83 16.51 10.79 13.80
N LYS A 84 15.42 11.10 14.51
CA LYS A 84 14.10 11.32 13.88
C LYS A 84 14.14 12.40 12.79
N ASP A 85 14.88 13.47 13.03
CA ASP A 85 14.94 14.67 12.19
C ASP A 85 16.16 14.70 11.26
N ASP A 86 16.98 13.64 11.26
CA ASP A 86 18.09 13.49 10.31
C ASP A 86 17.56 13.28 8.88
N ASP A 87 18.23 13.89 7.90
CA ASP A 87 18.01 13.61 6.48
C ASP A 87 18.71 12.29 6.09
N PRO A 88 17.96 11.24 5.68
CA PRO A 88 18.58 9.98 5.28
C PRO A 88 19.43 10.04 4.02
N ALA A 89 19.29 11.11 3.22
CA ALA A 89 20.15 11.35 2.06
C ALA A 89 21.55 11.87 2.44
N ASP A 90 21.73 12.38 3.65
CA ASP A 90 23.03 12.88 4.12
C ASP A 90 23.94 11.71 4.51
N GLU A 91 24.82 11.34 3.59
CA GLU A 91 25.80 10.26 3.76
C GLU A 91 26.68 10.43 5.02
N SER A 92 26.88 11.67 5.49
CA SER A 92 27.71 11.94 6.67
C SER A 92 27.07 11.44 7.96
N LEU A 93 25.74 11.28 7.98
CA LEU A 93 24.97 10.82 9.13
C LEU A 93 24.90 9.29 9.23
N TRP A 94 25.16 8.55 8.14
CA TRP A 94 25.03 7.09 8.10
C TRP A 94 25.90 6.34 9.12
N ILE A 95 26.98 6.97 9.60
CA ILE A 95 27.83 6.44 10.68
C ILE A 95 27.06 6.23 11.98
N LYS A 96 26.00 7.00 12.26
CA LYS A 96 25.18 6.89 13.47
C LYS A 96 24.49 5.51 13.56
N ALA A 97 23.93 5.05 12.45
CA ALA A 97 23.30 3.73 12.34
C ALA A 97 24.29 2.60 12.02
N ASN A 98 25.47 2.93 11.49
CA ASN A 98 26.47 1.97 11.04
C ASN A 98 27.82 2.22 11.74
N PRO A 99 27.95 1.92 13.05
CA PRO A 99 29.14 2.27 13.84
C PRO A 99 30.44 1.62 13.34
N ASN A 100 30.35 0.58 12.52
CA ASN A 100 31.48 -0.14 11.92
C ASN A 100 31.63 0.13 10.40
N LEU A 101 31.19 1.31 9.96
CA LEU A 101 31.28 1.76 8.56
C LEU A 101 32.73 1.69 8.04
N ASN A 102 32.88 1.29 6.78
CA ASN A 102 34.12 0.97 6.08
C ASN A 102 34.89 -0.25 6.60
N VAL A 103 34.45 -0.89 7.67
CA VAL A 103 34.99 -2.17 8.14
C VAL A 103 34.08 -3.31 7.67
N SER A 104 32.86 -3.42 8.24
CA SER A 104 31.87 -4.47 7.87
C SER A 104 30.96 -4.06 6.71
N VAL A 105 30.40 -2.86 6.77
CA VAL A 105 29.59 -2.28 5.69
C VAL A 105 30.43 -1.23 4.97
N LYS A 106 30.52 -1.29 3.65
CA LYS A 106 31.27 -0.29 2.85
C LYS A 106 30.37 0.89 2.52
N LEU A 107 30.94 2.10 2.55
CA LEU A 107 30.19 3.32 2.18
C LEU A 107 29.60 3.22 0.77
N ASP A 108 30.34 2.68 -0.20
CA ASP A 108 29.87 2.53 -1.58
C ASP A 108 28.66 1.59 -1.71
N TYR A 109 28.54 0.59 -0.82
CA TYR A 109 27.36 -0.26 -0.77
C TYR A 109 26.13 0.53 -0.32
N LEU A 110 26.26 1.35 0.73
CA LEU A 110 25.16 2.20 1.21
C LEU A 110 24.78 3.25 0.14
N ARG A 111 25.75 3.82 -0.57
CA ARG A 111 25.48 4.72 -1.71
C ARG A 111 24.67 4.05 -2.80
N GLN A 112 25.05 2.83 -3.17
CA GLN A 112 24.30 2.07 -4.17
C GLN A 112 22.88 1.79 -3.71
N ARG A 113 22.71 1.36 -2.45
CA ARG A 113 21.38 1.10 -1.87
C ARG A 113 20.53 2.35 -1.82
N TRP A 114 21.07 3.46 -1.31
CA TRP A 114 20.37 4.74 -1.33
C TRP A 114 19.98 5.15 -2.75
N LYS A 115 20.89 4.99 -3.73
CA LYS A 115 20.59 5.31 -5.13
C LYS A 115 19.44 4.48 -5.69
N GLU A 116 19.36 3.20 -5.35
CA GLU A 116 18.26 2.31 -5.74
C GLU A 116 16.95 2.68 -5.01
N ASP A 117 17.06 3.09 -3.75
CA ASP A 117 15.94 3.23 -2.82
C ASP A 117 15.31 4.63 -2.82
N GLN A 118 16.08 5.68 -3.13
CA GLN A 118 15.64 7.08 -3.01
C GLN A 118 14.46 7.47 -3.91
N HIS A 119 14.24 6.73 -4.99
CA HIS A 119 13.29 7.11 -6.04
C HIS A 119 11.84 7.11 -5.56
N ASN A 120 11.46 6.14 -4.72
CA ASN A 120 10.10 6.05 -4.19
C ASN A 120 10.08 5.95 -2.67
N VAL A 121 8.92 6.22 -2.08
CA VAL A 121 8.71 6.16 -0.62
C VAL A 121 9.06 4.79 -0.05
N ILE A 122 8.81 3.74 -0.82
CA ILE A 122 8.98 2.35 -0.39
C ILE A 122 10.46 1.96 -0.34
N GLY A 123 11.23 2.32 -1.36
CA GLY A 123 12.68 2.20 -1.37
C GLY A 123 13.25 3.00 -0.22
N ARG A 124 12.86 4.27 -0.05
CA ARG A 124 13.32 5.11 1.06
C ARG A 124 13.08 4.43 2.40
N ASN A 125 11.88 3.90 2.66
CA ASN A 125 11.57 3.18 3.89
C ASN A 125 12.38 1.88 4.05
N ARG A 126 12.65 1.16 2.96
CA ARG A 126 13.55 0.00 2.96
C ARG A 126 14.94 0.41 3.43
N PHE A 127 15.50 1.48 2.87
CA PHE A 127 16.77 2.04 3.33
C PHE A 127 16.69 2.46 4.81
N MET A 128 15.61 3.15 5.20
CA MET A 128 15.41 3.58 6.59
C MET A 128 15.44 2.40 7.57
N ARG A 129 14.77 1.30 7.22
CA ARG A 129 14.72 0.10 8.07
C ARG A 129 16.07 -0.61 8.13
N TYR A 130 16.63 -0.95 6.98
CA TYR A 130 17.79 -1.87 6.92
C TYR A 130 19.15 -1.17 7.03
N HIS A 131 19.22 0.14 6.77
CA HIS A 131 20.48 0.87 6.68
C HIS A 131 20.55 2.11 7.57
N ALA A 132 19.39 2.70 7.93
CA ALA A 132 19.32 3.76 8.93
C ALA A 132 18.87 3.26 10.31
N ASN A 133 18.51 1.98 10.43
CA ASN A 133 18.02 1.33 11.65
C ASN A 133 16.87 2.09 12.34
N ARG A 134 15.99 2.72 11.56
CA ARG A 134 14.84 3.46 12.08
C ARG A 134 13.56 2.64 11.96
N LEU A 135 12.74 2.67 13.01
CA LEU A 135 11.38 2.17 12.94
C LEU A 135 10.60 2.97 11.88
N VAL A 136 10.17 2.26 10.84
CA VAL A 136 9.16 2.70 9.88
C VAL A 136 7.91 1.89 10.16
N SER A 137 6.75 2.55 10.36
CA SER A 137 5.49 1.85 10.61
C SER A 137 5.22 0.85 9.48
N SER A 138 4.74 -0.36 9.81
CA SER A 138 4.36 -1.35 8.79
C SER A 138 3.20 -0.86 7.92
N ASN A 139 2.45 0.11 8.43
CA ASN A 139 1.46 0.85 7.67
C ASN A 139 2.14 1.87 6.76
N GLU A 140 2.78 1.36 5.71
CA GLU A 140 3.39 2.15 4.66
C GLU A 140 2.29 2.90 3.91
N LYS A 141 2.25 4.25 4.01
CA LYS A 141 1.38 5.05 3.14
C LYS A 141 1.71 4.71 1.69
N ALA A 142 0.75 4.12 0.99
CA ALA A 142 0.94 3.57 -0.35
C ALA A 142 1.17 4.65 -1.39
N ILE A 143 0.50 5.79 -1.21
CA ILE A 143 0.47 6.90 -2.15
C ILE A 143 0.99 8.16 -1.46
N ASN A 144 2.02 8.78 -2.05
CA ASN A 144 2.47 10.11 -1.63
C ASN A 144 1.48 11.17 -2.15
N ASP A 145 1.11 12.12 -1.30
CA ASP A 145 0.17 13.19 -1.68
C ASP A 145 0.71 14.06 -2.83
N GLU A 146 2.02 14.26 -2.91
CA GLU A 146 2.65 15.01 -4.00
C GLU A 146 2.55 14.24 -5.33
N ASP A 147 2.79 12.92 -5.29
CA ASP A 147 2.68 12.05 -6.45
C ASP A 147 1.22 11.91 -6.95
N PHE A 148 0.25 11.96 -6.03
CA PHE A 148 -1.15 12.01 -6.42
C PHE A 148 -1.53 13.37 -7.02
N ARG A 149 -1.13 14.48 -6.36
CA ARG A 149 -1.45 15.84 -6.82
C ARG A 149 -0.92 16.16 -8.22
N LYS A 150 0.27 15.69 -8.58
CA LYS A 150 0.80 15.88 -9.95
C LYS A 150 -0.02 15.15 -11.03
N CYS A 151 -0.80 14.15 -10.64
CA CYS A 151 -1.68 13.41 -11.54
C CYS A 151 -3.07 14.07 -11.67
N ILE A 152 -3.34 15.20 -11.01
CA ILE A 152 -4.64 15.88 -11.08
C ILE A 152 -4.70 16.84 -12.27
N GLY A 153 -5.77 16.76 -13.06
CA GLY A 153 -6.28 17.83 -13.91
C GLY A 153 -7.05 17.32 -15.11
N GLU A 154 -7.16 18.12 -16.16
CA GLU A 154 -8.12 17.88 -17.24
C GLU A 154 -7.88 16.56 -17.99
N LEU A 155 -8.98 15.83 -18.21
CA LEU A 155 -8.99 14.61 -19.00
C LEU A 155 -9.00 14.94 -20.49
N SER A 156 -8.43 14.04 -21.28
CA SER A 156 -8.46 14.12 -22.74
C SER A 156 -9.83 13.73 -23.29
N ASP A 157 -10.02 13.91 -24.60
CA ASP A 157 -11.15 13.29 -25.29
C ASP A 157 -10.93 11.77 -25.39
N TRP A 158 -11.67 11.02 -24.56
CA TRP A 158 -11.60 9.56 -24.49
C TRP A 158 -12.11 8.85 -25.75
N SER A 159 -12.70 9.56 -26.71
CA SER A 159 -12.96 9.02 -28.05
C SER A 159 -11.66 8.64 -28.78
N GLN A 160 -10.54 9.28 -28.41
CA GLN A 160 -9.20 9.05 -28.97
C GLN A 160 -8.38 8.03 -28.17
N ALA A 161 -8.91 7.49 -27.07
CA ALA A 161 -8.21 6.49 -26.28
C ALA A 161 -8.05 5.18 -27.06
N GLU A 162 -6.87 4.58 -26.99
CA GLU A 162 -6.58 3.27 -27.60
C GLU A 162 -7.36 2.14 -26.92
N VAL A 163 -7.57 2.27 -25.62
CA VAL A 163 -8.21 1.26 -24.77
C VAL A 163 -9.01 1.99 -23.70
N VAL A 164 -10.21 1.49 -23.41
CA VAL A 164 -10.94 1.84 -22.18
C VAL A 164 -11.37 0.54 -21.51
N CYS A 165 -11.07 0.39 -20.21
CA CYS A 165 -11.45 -0.76 -19.40
C CYS A 165 -12.03 -0.31 -18.05
N GLY A 166 -12.83 -1.16 -17.43
CA GLY A 166 -13.44 -0.93 -16.12
C GLY A 166 -12.78 -1.69 -14.98
N GLY A 167 -13.02 -1.24 -13.77
CA GLY A 167 -12.71 -1.91 -12.52
C GLY A 167 -13.80 -1.64 -11.49
N VAL A 168 -14.16 -2.64 -10.69
CA VAL A 168 -15.21 -2.53 -9.67
C VAL A 168 -14.71 -3.03 -8.32
N ASP A 169 -14.84 -2.18 -7.31
CA ASP A 169 -14.74 -2.58 -5.91
C ASP A 169 -16.14 -2.50 -5.27
N GLN A 170 -16.75 -3.67 -5.05
CA GLN A 170 -18.00 -3.74 -4.30
C GLN A 170 -17.68 -3.75 -2.81
N GLY A 171 -17.93 -2.61 -2.17
CA GLY A 171 -17.93 -2.47 -0.72
C GLY A 171 -19.14 -3.13 -0.07
N SER A 172 -19.04 -3.38 1.25
CA SER A 172 -20.18 -3.77 2.08
C SER A 172 -21.07 -2.56 2.44
N MET A 173 -22.11 -2.77 3.26
CA MET A 173 -23.09 -1.73 3.65
C MET A 173 -22.47 -0.44 4.23
N ASP A 174 -21.33 -0.54 4.93
CA ASP A 174 -20.65 0.60 5.54
C ASP A 174 -19.38 1.04 4.77
N ASP A 175 -19.07 0.36 3.67
CA ASP A 175 -17.99 0.72 2.75
C ASP A 175 -18.54 1.48 1.54
N PHE A 176 -17.63 2.05 0.76
CA PHE A 176 -18.00 2.57 -0.55
C PHE A 176 -18.06 1.44 -1.57
N ALA A 177 -19.05 1.48 -2.45
CA ALA A 177 -19.05 0.69 -3.68
C ALA A 177 -18.66 1.62 -4.82
N ALA A 178 -17.60 1.29 -5.57
CA ALA A 178 -17.08 2.15 -6.61
C ALA A 178 -16.82 1.39 -7.91
N TRP A 179 -17.06 2.06 -9.03
CA TRP A 179 -16.46 1.68 -10.29
C TRP A 179 -15.50 2.76 -10.79
N ALA A 180 -14.48 2.32 -11.50
CA ALA A 180 -13.59 3.20 -12.26
C ALA A 180 -13.52 2.73 -13.72
N LEU A 181 -13.49 3.68 -14.65
CA LEU A 181 -13.01 3.45 -16.00
C LEU A 181 -11.58 4.00 -16.13
N CYS A 182 -10.76 3.33 -16.92
CA CYS A 182 -9.39 3.69 -17.21
C CYS A 182 -9.18 3.74 -18.72
N ALA A 183 -8.81 4.91 -19.24
CA ALA A 183 -8.50 5.14 -20.65
C ALA A 183 -6.98 5.23 -20.85
N ARG A 184 -6.45 4.49 -21.84
CA ARG A 184 -5.02 4.46 -22.17
C ARG A 184 -4.72 5.32 -23.40
N PHE A 185 -3.70 6.17 -23.29
CA PHE A 185 -3.22 7.05 -24.35
C PHE A 185 -1.70 6.87 -24.54
N PRO A 186 -1.20 6.79 -25.78
CA PRO A 186 0.23 6.78 -26.04
C PRO A 186 0.82 8.16 -25.72
N THR A 187 1.98 8.20 -25.06
CA THR A 187 2.71 9.47 -24.84
C THR A 187 3.57 9.88 -26.04
N GLY A 188 3.79 8.94 -26.98
CA GLY A 188 4.76 9.08 -28.06
C GLY A 188 6.19 8.71 -27.65
N GLU A 189 6.42 8.40 -26.38
CA GLU A 189 7.72 7.96 -25.87
C GLU A 189 7.87 6.44 -25.92
N PHE A 190 9.11 5.99 -26.07
CA PHE A 190 9.46 4.57 -26.12
C PHE A 190 10.59 4.26 -25.14
N ILE A 191 10.44 3.18 -24.37
CA ILE A 191 11.47 2.64 -23.49
C ILE A 191 11.67 1.18 -23.87
N ASN A 192 12.88 0.80 -24.29
CA ASN A 192 13.20 -0.56 -24.76
C ASN A 192 12.20 -1.06 -25.82
N GLU A 193 11.94 -0.22 -26.84
CA GLU A 193 11.00 -0.51 -27.93
C GLU A 193 9.53 -0.68 -27.51
N LYS A 194 9.19 -0.38 -26.25
CA LYS A 194 7.80 -0.39 -25.75
C LYS A 194 7.28 1.02 -25.57
N HIS A 195 6.07 1.26 -26.06
CA HIS A 195 5.35 2.51 -25.82
C HIS A 195 5.18 2.78 -24.32
N VAL A 196 5.38 4.05 -23.94
CA VAL A 196 4.95 4.58 -22.66
C VAL A 196 3.53 5.10 -22.81
N TYR A 197 2.68 4.79 -21.84
CA TYR A 197 1.28 5.17 -21.86
C TYR A 197 0.93 6.06 -20.68
N ARG A 198 0.04 7.03 -20.94
CA ARG A 198 -0.72 7.75 -19.92
C ARG A 198 -2.05 7.06 -19.71
N TYR A 199 -2.51 7.00 -18.47
CA TYR A 199 -3.78 6.40 -18.07
C TYR A 199 -4.66 7.43 -17.38
N GLU A 200 -5.89 7.57 -17.83
CA GLU A 200 -6.84 8.55 -17.32
C GLU A 200 -8.03 7.87 -16.66
N PHE A 201 -8.56 8.43 -15.57
CA PHE A 201 -9.59 7.79 -14.76
C PHE A 201 -10.87 8.60 -14.66
N LYS A 202 -12.00 7.90 -14.75
CA LYS A 202 -13.33 8.38 -14.36
C LYS A 202 -13.86 7.44 -13.30
N VAL A 203 -14.33 7.98 -12.18
CA VAL A 203 -14.70 7.18 -11.01
C VAL A 203 -16.09 7.60 -10.55
N LYS A 204 -16.91 6.62 -10.17
CA LYS A 204 -18.20 6.87 -9.55
C LYS A 204 -18.33 6.02 -8.30
N THR A 205 -18.77 6.67 -7.22
CA THR A 205 -18.79 6.07 -5.88
C THR A 205 -20.21 6.13 -5.32
N PHE A 206 -20.61 5.04 -4.68
CA PHE A 206 -21.92 4.85 -4.07
C PHE A 206 -21.75 4.50 -2.59
N LEU A 207 -22.72 4.94 -1.78
CA LEU A 207 -22.83 4.59 -0.37
C LEU A 207 -24.26 4.13 -0.08
N ASP A 208 -24.40 3.06 0.69
CA ASP A 208 -25.72 2.56 1.07
C ASP A 208 -26.46 3.60 1.94
N SER A 209 -27.72 3.84 1.62
CA SER A 209 -28.62 4.69 2.40
C SER A 209 -28.79 4.22 3.85
N ALA A 210 -28.65 2.92 4.11
CA ALA A 210 -28.72 2.28 5.42
C ALA A 210 -27.37 2.25 6.16
N THR A 211 -26.33 2.88 5.62
CA THR A 211 -25.02 3.00 6.30
C THR A 211 -25.15 3.58 7.71
N LYS A 212 -24.29 3.08 8.61
CA LYS A 212 -24.14 3.61 9.97
C LYS A 212 -23.23 4.85 10.03
N ARG A 213 -22.60 5.23 8.92
CA ARG A 213 -21.75 6.43 8.87
C ARG A 213 -22.57 7.69 9.10
N ASP A 214 -22.02 8.62 9.87
CA ASP A 214 -22.60 9.95 10.04
C ASP A 214 -22.43 10.76 8.75
N LYS A 215 -23.52 10.89 7.98
CA LYS A 215 -23.57 11.62 6.71
C LYS A 215 -23.44 13.14 6.89
N THR A 216 -23.53 13.65 8.11
CA THR A 216 -23.37 15.08 8.43
C THR A 216 -21.93 15.42 8.82
N ALA A 217 -21.14 14.42 9.22
CA ALA A 217 -19.75 14.59 9.61
C ALA A 217 -18.82 14.73 8.40
N MET A 218 -17.81 15.59 8.52
CA MET A 218 -16.71 15.68 7.56
C MET A 218 -15.76 14.47 7.70
N PRO A 219 -15.14 14.00 6.61
CA PRO A 219 -15.22 14.58 5.26
C PRO A 219 -16.40 14.06 4.43
N LEU A 220 -17.16 13.07 4.90
CA LEU A 220 -18.23 12.43 4.14
C LEU A 220 -19.30 13.42 3.67
N SER A 221 -19.74 14.34 4.53
CA SER A 221 -20.73 15.36 4.16
C SER A 221 -20.29 16.25 2.98
N GLN A 222 -18.99 16.51 2.85
CA GLN A 222 -18.43 17.27 1.73
C GLN A 222 -18.49 16.46 0.42
N PHE A 223 -18.15 15.17 0.46
CA PHE A 223 -18.20 14.31 -0.73
C PHE A 223 -19.64 14.14 -1.24
N LEU A 224 -20.62 14.11 -0.32
CA LEU A 224 -22.04 14.09 -0.67
C LEU A 224 -22.49 15.40 -1.31
N TYR A 225 -22.04 16.54 -0.78
CA TYR A 225 -22.36 17.86 -1.32
C TYR A 225 -21.78 18.08 -2.72
N ASN A 226 -20.57 17.57 -2.96
CA ASN A 226 -19.89 17.64 -4.26
C ASN A 226 -20.36 16.58 -5.27
N GLU A 227 -21.32 15.72 -4.89
CA GLU A 227 -21.79 14.58 -5.69
C GLU A 227 -20.70 13.55 -6.06
N GLU A 228 -19.58 13.52 -5.33
CA GLU A 228 -18.50 12.55 -5.50
C GLU A 228 -18.87 11.16 -4.93
N VAL A 229 -19.81 11.15 -3.97
CA VAL A 229 -20.42 9.95 -3.41
C VAL A 229 -21.95 10.06 -3.51
N LEU A 230 -22.58 9.08 -4.15
CA LEU A 230 -24.03 9.00 -4.30
C LEU A 230 -24.64 8.07 -3.26
N VAL A 231 -25.64 8.55 -2.53
CA VAL A 231 -26.36 7.72 -1.55
C VAL A 231 -27.49 6.96 -2.26
N SER A 232 -27.47 5.64 -2.19
CA SER A 232 -28.44 4.77 -2.86
C SER A 232 -29.08 3.76 -1.90
N ARG A 233 -30.35 3.42 -2.15
CA ARG A 233 -31.02 2.29 -1.47
C ARG A 233 -30.66 0.94 -2.06
N LEU A 234 -30.14 0.92 -3.29
CA LEU A 234 -29.76 -0.26 -4.05
C LEU A 234 -28.38 -0.03 -4.70
N PRO A 235 -27.33 0.23 -3.90
CA PRO A 235 -26.04 0.69 -4.41
C PRO A 235 -25.43 -0.27 -5.44
N SER A 236 -25.53 -1.59 -5.23
CA SER A 236 -25.00 -2.58 -6.18
C SER A 236 -25.71 -2.57 -7.54
N LEU A 237 -27.03 -2.29 -7.58
CA LEU A 237 -27.80 -2.23 -8.82
C LEU A 237 -27.48 -0.95 -9.59
N GLU A 238 -27.54 0.21 -8.93
CA GLU A 238 -27.23 1.51 -9.55
C GLU A 238 -25.77 1.59 -10.00
N LEU A 239 -24.84 0.99 -9.24
CA LEU A 239 -23.45 0.84 -9.65
C LEU A 239 -23.36 0.04 -10.96
N GLN A 240 -24.04 -1.11 -11.05
CA GLN A 240 -24.03 -1.95 -12.25
C GLN A 240 -24.60 -1.20 -13.47
N GLU A 241 -25.78 -0.58 -13.33
CA GLU A 241 -26.45 0.12 -14.42
C GLU A 241 -25.60 1.30 -14.92
N SER A 242 -25.11 2.14 -14.00
CA SER A 242 -24.27 3.28 -14.36
C SER A 242 -22.92 2.88 -14.94
N LEU A 243 -22.34 1.77 -14.49
CA LEU A 243 -21.13 1.20 -15.08
C LEU A 243 -21.38 0.75 -16.52
N MET A 244 -22.47 0.01 -16.77
CA MET A 244 -22.79 -0.46 -18.12
C MET A 244 -23.06 0.70 -19.08
N GLU A 245 -23.75 1.74 -18.62
CA GLU A 245 -23.96 2.98 -19.37
C GLU A 245 -22.61 3.63 -19.73
N ALA A 246 -21.72 3.82 -18.75
CA ALA A 246 -20.41 4.42 -18.96
C ALA A 246 -19.50 3.56 -19.87
N MET A 247 -19.51 2.23 -19.70
CA MET A 247 -18.76 1.31 -20.55
C MET A 247 -19.26 1.36 -22.00
N THR A 248 -20.58 1.43 -22.21
CA THR A 248 -21.18 1.57 -23.54
C THR A 248 -20.80 2.91 -24.17
N GLN A 249 -20.92 4.01 -23.42
CA GLN A 249 -20.57 5.35 -23.88
C GLN A 249 -19.13 5.42 -24.39
N TRP A 250 -18.20 4.78 -23.68
CA TRP A 250 -16.78 4.84 -23.99
C TRP A 250 -16.25 3.64 -24.77
N ASN A 251 -17.11 2.78 -25.32
CA ASN A 251 -16.71 1.54 -26.02
C ASN A 251 -15.69 0.70 -25.21
N ALA A 252 -15.92 0.58 -23.91
CA ALA A 252 -15.13 -0.27 -23.03
C ALA A 252 -15.66 -1.71 -23.09
N THR A 253 -14.76 -2.68 -23.26
CA THR A 253 -15.16 -4.09 -23.44
C THR A 253 -14.86 -4.95 -22.23
N HIS A 254 -13.85 -4.61 -21.44
CA HIS A 254 -13.38 -5.43 -20.32
C HIS A 254 -13.57 -4.70 -19.00
N VAL A 255 -13.92 -5.45 -17.96
CA VAL A 255 -14.05 -4.95 -16.59
C VAL A 255 -13.55 -5.97 -15.58
N ALA A 256 -12.66 -5.55 -14.68
CA ALA A 256 -12.19 -6.38 -13.57
C ALA A 256 -13.12 -6.25 -12.36
N TYR A 257 -13.36 -7.36 -11.66
CA TYR A 257 -14.14 -7.39 -10.42
C TYR A 257 -13.63 -8.46 -9.44
N ASP A 258 -13.89 -8.27 -8.15
CA ASP A 258 -13.61 -9.29 -7.14
C ASP A 258 -14.77 -10.31 -7.08
N PRO A 259 -14.52 -11.60 -7.40
CA PRO A 259 -15.56 -12.63 -7.34
C PRO A 259 -16.14 -12.87 -5.94
N ALA A 260 -15.47 -12.48 -4.85
CA ALA A 260 -16.01 -12.65 -3.51
C ALA A 260 -17.28 -11.80 -3.28
N ASN A 261 -17.30 -10.58 -3.81
CA ASN A 261 -18.36 -9.59 -3.54
C ASN A 261 -19.25 -9.32 -4.77
N ALA A 262 -18.76 -9.57 -5.99
CA ALA A 262 -19.47 -9.17 -7.21
C ALA A 262 -19.69 -10.32 -8.22
N LYS A 263 -19.78 -11.58 -7.76
CA LYS A 263 -20.00 -12.73 -8.64
C LYS A 263 -21.24 -12.59 -9.55
N GLN A 264 -22.38 -12.23 -8.98
CA GLN A 264 -23.63 -12.07 -9.71
C GLN A 264 -23.55 -10.93 -10.74
N MET A 265 -22.94 -9.81 -10.36
CA MET A 265 -22.70 -8.67 -11.26
C MET A 265 -21.85 -9.10 -12.46
N GLY A 266 -20.77 -9.87 -12.23
CA GLY A 266 -19.95 -10.40 -13.32
C GLY A 266 -20.71 -11.31 -14.28
N GLU A 267 -21.67 -12.10 -13.79
CA GLU A 267 -22.54 -12.93 -14.64
C GLU A 267 -23.48 -12.08 -15.49
N VAL A 268 -24.04 -11.00 -14.93
CA VAL A 268 -24.89 -10.06 -15.66
C VAL A 268 -24.11 -9.29 -16.73
N LEU A 269 -22.93 -8.76 -16.39
CA LEU A 269 -22.06 -8.04 -17.33
C LEU A 269 -21.67 -8.91 -18.53
N ASN A 270 -21.34 -10.19 -18.29
CA ASN A 270 -21.04 -11.15 -19.36
C ASN A 270 -22.25 -11.41 -20.26
N ARG A 271 -23.45 -11.55 -19.69
CA ARG A 271 -24.69 -11.75 -20.46
C ARG A 271 -24.99 -10.57 -21.36
N ASP A 272 -24.66 -9.36 -20.91
CA ASP A 272 -24.97 -8.11 -21.61
C ASP A 272 -23.82 -7.67 -22.54
N GLY A 273 -22.86 -8.55 -22.81
CA GLY A 273 -21.85 -8.40 -23.87
C GLY A 273 -20.50 -7.85 -23.45
N PHE A 274 -20.29 -7.57 -22.16
CA PHE A 274 -18.99 -7.17 -21.61
C PHE A 274 -18.16 -8.39 -21.22
N ILE A 275 -16.85 -8.23 -21.11
CA ILE A 275 -15.94 -9.27 -20.62
C ILE A 275 -15.60 -8.97 -19.16
N ALA A 276 -16.29 -9.65 -18.25
CA ALA A 276 -16.06 -9.51 -16.82
C ALA A 276 -14.91 -10.44 -16.37
N ALA A 277 -13.73 -9.86 -16.13
CA ALA A 277 -12.53 -10.55 -15.70
C ALA A 277 -12.47 -10.65 -14.17
N ARG A 278 -12.22 -11.86 -13.66
CA ARG A 278 -12.09 -12.09 -12.22
C ARG A 278 -10.72 -11.65 -11.73
N MET A 279 -10.69 -10.75 -10.76
CA MET A 279 -9.48 -10.25 -10.10
C MET A 279 -9.72 -10.24 -8.59
N ALA A 280 -9.43 -11.36 -7.92
CA ALA A 280 -9.63 -11.50 -6.49
C ALA A 280 -8.71 -10.57 -5.70
N GLN A 281 -9.22 -9.92 -4.64
CA GLN A 281 -8.47 -8.98 -3.79
C GLN A 281 -7.49 -9.72 -2.86
N ASN A 282 -6.43 -10.29 -3.44
CA ASN A 282 -5.33 -10.94 -2.72
C ASN A 282 -3.96 -10.53 -3.28
N GLN A 283 -2.90 -10.76 -2.49
CA GLN A 283 -1.53 -10.38 -2.83
C GLN A 283 -1.07 -10.94 -4.19
N ALA A 284 -1.45 -12.18 -4.53
CA ALA A 284 -1.02 -12.81 -5.78
C ALA A 284 -1.56 -12.09 -7.02
N MET A 285 -2.79 -11.57 -6.94
CA MET A 285 -3.42 -10.84 -8.05
C MET A 285 -3.10 -9.34 -8.04
N PHE A 286 -2.86 -8.73 -6.87
CA PHE A 286 -2.70 -7.28 -6.72
C PHE A 286 -1.25 -6.78 -6.61
N ASN A 287 -0.28 -7.65 -6.33
CA ASN A 287 1.12 -7.25 -6.16
C ASN A 287 1.67 -6.48 -7.38
N GLU A 288 1.60 -7.07 -8.58
CA GLU A 288 2.08 -6.42 -9.81
C GLU A 288 1.22 -5.21 -10.23
N PRO A 289 -0.13 -5.27 -10.18
CA PRO A 289 -0.97 -4.11 -10.44
C PRO A 289 -0.65 -2.89 -9.57
N ILE A 290 -0.51 -3.08 -8.26
CA ILE A 290 -0.22 -1.99 -7.32
C ILE A 290 1.16 -1.41 -7.61
N LYS A 291 2.20 -2.26 -7.74
CA LYS A 291 3.57 -1.83 -8.05
C LYS A 291 3.60 -1.01 -9.35
N THR A 292 2.92 -1.48 -10.39
CA THR A 292 2.89 -0.84 -11.69
C THR A 292 2.12 0.48 -11.64
N PHE A 293 0.96 0.50 -10.98
CA PHE A 293 0.13 1.70 -10.82
C PHE A 293 0.86 2.81 -10.06
N LEU A 294 1.49 2.48 -8.93
CA LEU A 294 2.27 3.44 -8.14
C LEU A 294 3.48 3.96 -8.92
N SER A 295 4.17 3.11 -9.69
CA SER A 295 5.26 3.57 -10.56
C SER A 295 4.79 4.54 -11.65
N HIS A 296 3.61 4.33 -12.23
CA HIS A 296 3.04 5.26 -13.21
C HIS A 296 2.61 6.58 -12.55
N MET A 297 2.05 6.51 -11.34
CA MET A 297 1.72 7.69 -10.56
C MET A 297 2.97 8.52 -10.28
N GLU A 298 4.05 7.90 -9.83
CA GLU A 298 5.33 8.54 -9.57
C GLU A 298 5.95 9.17 -10.85
N LYS A 299 5.67 8.63 -12.03
CA LYS A 299 6.12 9.21 -13.30
C LYS A 299 5.18 10.30 -13.85
N GLY A 300 4.06 10.59 -13.19
CA GLY A 300 3.05 11.52 -13.69
C GLY A 300 2.30 10.99 -14.91
N LEU A 301 2.26 9.67 -15.09
CA LEU A 301 1.59 8.98 -16.20
C LEU A 301 0.14 8.62 -15.88
N LEU A 302 -0.38 9.03 -14.72
CA LEU A 302 -1.80 8.91 -14.40
C LEU A 302 -2.48 10.29 -14.51
N ARG A 303 -3.76 10.30 -14.85
CA ARG A 303 -4.61 11.50 -14.80
C ARG A 303 -5.93 11.24 -14.08
N PHE A 304 -6.23 12.06 -13.09
CA PHE A 304 -7.51 12.07 -12.38
C PHE A 304 -8.15 13.46 -12.50
N GLU A 305 -9.48 13.50 -12.59
CA GLU A 305 -10.23 14.74 -12.34
C GLU A 305 -10.00 15.22 -10.91
N ASP A 306 -10.19 16.52 -10.69
CA ASP A 306 -10.00 17.10 -9.37
C ASP A 306 -11.11 16.65 -8.41
N SER A 307 -10.80 15.61 -7.61
CA SER A 307 -11.73 14.99 -6.68
C SER A 307 -11.16 14.96 -5.26
N GLU A 308 -11.89 15.58 -4.33
CA GLU A 308 -11.59 15.56 -2.90
C GLU A 308 -11.72 14.15 -2.32
N LEU A 309 -12.70 13.38 -2.80
CA LEU A 309 -12.84 11.97 -2.44
C LEU A 309 -11.59 11.16 -2.82
N LEU A 310 -11.10 11.29 -4.07
CA LEU A 310 -9.94 10.53 -4.51
C LEU A 310 -8.65 10.97 -3.80
N LYS A 311 -8.46 12.27 -3.56
CA LYS A 311 -7.33 12.78 -2.74
C LYS A 311 -7.37 12.17 -1.35
N TRP A 312 -8.54 12.12 -0.73
CA TRP A 312 -8.72 11.57 0.60
C TRP A 312 -8.47 10.06 0.62
N CYS A 313 -9.06 9.29 -0.31
CA CYS A 313 -8.80 7.85 -0.43
C CYS A 313 -7.32 7.54 -0.70
N ALA A 314 -6.66 8.32 -1.56
CA ALA A 314 -5.23 8.18 -1.80
C ALA A 314 -4.41 8.41 -0.52
N SER A 315 -4.77 9.41 0.28
CA SER A 315 -4.09 9.72 1.54
C SER A 315 -4.25 8.63 2.61
N ASN A 316 -5.32 7.84 2.52
CA ASN A 316 -5.63 6.75 3.46
C ASN A 316 -5.02 5.40 3.05
N ALA A 317 -4.60 5.25 1.79
CA ALA A 317 -4.10 3.99 1.25
C ALA A 317 -2.81 3.56 1.94
N VAL A 318 -2.80 2.33 2.45
CA VAL A 318 -1.67 1.70 3.13
C VAL A 318 -1.32 0.38 2.43
N ILE A 319 -0.03 0.04 2.31
CA ILE A 319 0.43 -1.27 1.82
C ILE A 319 0.71 -2.20 3.00
N ALA A 320 0.17 -3.41 2.93
CA ALA A 320 0.64 -4.56 3.69
C ALA A 320 1.39 -5.54 2.78
N ARG A 321 2.37 -6.23 3.36
CA ARG A 321 3.17 -7.24 2.66
C ARG A 321 3.03 -8.60 3.32
N ASN A 322 3.04 -9.65 2.51
CA ASN A 322 3.12 -11.01 3.03
C ASN A 322 4.58 -11.46 3.18
N LEU A 323 4.80 -12.70 3.65
CA LEU A 323 6.13 -13.30 3.82
C LEU A 323 6.96 -13.38 2.52
N LYS A 324 6.34 -13.26 1.35
CA LYS A 324 6.99 -13.26 0.03
C LYS A 324 7.29 -11.86 -0.50
N ASP A 325 7.09 -10.82 0.32
CA ASP A 325 7.18 -9.41 -0.08
C ASP A 325 6.20 -9.01 -1.20
N GLU A 326 5.08 -9.73 -1.32
CA GLU A 326 4.00 -9.40 -2.25
C GLU A 326 3.06 -8.37 -1.62
N TRP A 327 2.70 -7.34 -2.40
CA TRP A 327 1.97 -6.17 -1.91
C TRP A 327 0.46 -6.34 -2.03
N MET A 328 -0.26 -5.78 -1.06
CA MET A 328 -1.71 -5.59 -1.10
C MET A 328 -2.08 -4.32 -0.34
N PHE A 329 -3.15 -3.64 -0.73
CA PHE A 329 -3.69 -2.57 0.11
C PHE A 329 -4.23 -3.14 1.42
N ASP A 330 -3.78 -2.59 2.54
CA ASP A 330 -4.27 -2.97 3.86
C ASP A 330 -5.54 -2.21 4.23
N LYS A 331 -6.71 -2.75 3.85
CA LYS A 331 -7.99 -2.16 4.23
C LYS A 331 -8.22 -2.11 5.75
N LYS A 332 -7.56 -2.97 6.55
CA LYS A 332 -7.74 -3.00 8.02
C LYS A 332 -6.93 -1.92 8.71
N SER A 333 -5.74 -1.65 8.19
CA SER A 333 -4.82 -0.68 8.77
C SER A 333 -4.86 0.70 8.11
N SER A 334 -5.58 0.83 6.98
CA SER A 334 -5.95 2.11 6.40
C SER A 334 -6.79 2.91 7.39
N LYS A 335 -6.47 4.20 7.56
CA LYS A 335 -7.17 5.08 8.52
C LYS A 335 -8.65 5.25 8.19
N ASP A 336 -9.01 5.18 6.90
CA ASP A 336 -10.38 5.20 6.41
C ASP A 336 -10.45 4.59 4.99
N LYS A 337 -11.57 4.77 4.27
CA LYS A 337 -11.89 4.05 3.01
C LYS A 337 -10.97 4.37 1.83
N ILE A 338 -10.79 3.35 0.98
CA ILE A 338 -9.91 3.37 -0.19
C ILE A 338 -10.55 2.72 -1.43
N ASP A 339 -11.81 2.31 -1.36
CA ASP A 339 -12.48 1.50 -2.39
C ASP A 339 -12.42 2.14 -3.81
N PRO A 340 -12.57 3.47 -3.97
CA PRO A 340 -12.34 4.13 -5.26
C PRO A 340 -10.94 3.93 -5.85
N ILE A 341 -9.89 3.92 -5.02
CA ILE A 341 -8.51 3.68 -5.45
C ILE A 341 -8.30 2.23 -5.87
N VAL A 342 -8.91 1.28 -5.14
CA VAL A 342 -8.89 -0.14 -5.50
C VAL A 342 -9.54 -0.36 -6.87
N ALA A 343 -10.70 0.25 -7.11
CA ALA A 343 -11.37 0.21 -8.42
C ALA A 343 -10.48 0.78 -9.53
N CYS A 344 -9.75 1.88 -9.28
CA CYS A 344 -8.79 2.46 -10.22
C CYS A 344 -7.65 1.48 -10.56
N VAL A 345 -7.07 0.81 -9.56
CA VAL A 345 -5.99 -0.17 -9.80
C VAL A 345 -6.49 -1.35 -10.64
N MET A 346 -7.71 -1.81 -10.41
CA MET A 346 -8.32 -2.89 -11.21
C MET A 346 -8.55 -2.45 -12.65
N ALA A 347 -9.10 -1.25 -12.87
CA ALA A 347 -9.32 -0.69 -14.21
C ALA A 347 -8.00 -0.47 -14.96
N PHE A 348 -6.99 0.08 -14.27
CA PHE A 348 -5.64 0.29 -14.78
C PHE A 348 -5.00 -1.01 -15.25
N TRP A 349 -5.05 -2.05 -14.41
CA TRP A 349 -4.45 -3.33 -14.74
C TRP A 349 -5.08 -3.93 -16.00
N MET A 350 -6.41 -3.89 -16.10
CA MET A 350 -7.11 -4.35 -17.31
C MET A 350 -6.69 -3.54 -18.53
N ALA A 351 -6.67 -2.21 -18.45
CA ALA A 351 -6.28 -1.35 -19.58
C ALA A 351 -4.81 -1.59 -20.01
N SER A 352 -3.92 -1.90 -19.07
CA SER A 352 -2.51 -2.16 -19.35
C SER A 352 -2.25 -3.46 -20.12
N LEU A 353 -3.18 -4.43 -20.05
CA LEU A 353 -3.05 -5.75 -20.67
C LEU A 353 -3.73 -5.86 -22.04
N GLN A 354 -4.65 -4.95 -22.38
CA GLN A 354 -5.41 -5.04 -23.63
C GLN A 354 -4.59 -4.56 -24.85
N PRO A 355 -4.76 -5.19 -26.02
CA PRO A 355 -4.27 -4.64 -27.27
C PRO A 355 -5.00 -3.34 -27.63
N GLU A 356 -4.39 -2.53 -28.50
CA GLU A 356 -5.04 -1.33 -29.05
C GLU A 356 -6.36 -1.68 -29.75
N ARG A 357 -7.34 -0.77 -29.69
CA ARG A 357 -8.56 -0.86 -30.50
C ARG A 357 -8.22 -1.02 -31.97
N ALA A 358 -8.82 -2.03 -32.61
CA ALA A 358 -8.69 -2.22 -34.04
C ALA A 358 -9.28 -1.01 -34.80
N SER A 359 -8.43 -0.23 -35.47
CA SER A 359 -8.83 0.80 -36.43
C SER A 359 -8.97 0.18 -37.82
N GLY A 360 -10.04 -0.59 -38.02
CA GLY A 360 -10.33 -1.24 -39.30
C GLY A 360 -11.69 -0.86 -39.85
N ASN A 361 -11.72 -0.13 -40.97
CA ASN A 361 -12.83 -0.28 -41.91
C ASN A 361 -12.81 -1.75 -42.35
N LEU A 362 -13.77 -2.54 -41.86
CA LEU A 362 -14.08 -3.85 -42.42
C LEU A 362 -14.54 -3.64 -43.87
N PHE A 363 -13.58 -3.62 -44.80
CA PHE A 363 -13.88 -3.87 -46.20
C PHE A 363 -14.26 -5.34 -46.30
N ILE A 364 -15.57 -5.60 -46.24
CA ILE A 364 -16.13 -6.85 -46.74
C ILE A 364 -16.02 -6.74 -48.26
N ALA A 365 -15.05 -7.47 -48.83
CA ALA A 365 -14.90 -7.63 -50.28
C ALA A 365 -15.94 -8.60 -50.85
#